data_AF-A0A1I2TW16-F1
#
_entry.id   AF-A0A1I2TW16-F1
#
_cell.length_a   1.000
_cell.length_b   1.000
_cell.length_c   1.000
_cell.angle_alpha   90.00
_cell.angle_beta   90.00
_cell.angle_gamma   90.00
#
_symmetry.space_group_name_H-M   'P 1'
#
loop_
_entity.id
_entity.type
_entity.pdbx_description
1 polymer ?
#
loop_
_entity_poly.entity_id
_entity_poly.type
_entity_poly.pdbx_seq_one_letter_code
_entity_poly.pdbx_strand_id
1 'polypeptide(L)'
;MALKMDFDEVRAFGTNISAKTEDVTNLENFLNNVVNNQLPGIWQGQGCEGFQERVRALAPSFNAMRELISDIGNGVIKNAEVYQEFDSAVGTKNRQ
;
A
#
# COMPACT_ATOMS: atom_id res chain seq x y z
N MET A 1 -26.11 6.02 -18.68
CA MET A 1 -25.48 4.84 -18.07
C MET A 1 -25.47 5.10 -16.58
N ALA A 2 -26.21 4.33 -15.77
CA ALA A 2 -26.16 4.48 -14.32
C ALA A 2 -24.88 3.82 -13.82
N LEU A 3 -24.02 4.58 -13.13
CA LEU A 3 -22.84 4.03 -12.49
C LEU A 3 -23.35 3.04 -11.42
N LYS A 4 -22.99 1.75 -11.54
CA LYS A 4 -23.30 0.75 -10.50
C LYS A 4 -22.08 0.63 -9.60
N MET A 5 -22.02 1.48 -8.57
CA MET A 5 -20.95 1.51 -7.58
C MET A 5 -21.59 1.42 -6.20
N ASP A 6 -21.15 0.46 -5.39
CA ASP A 6 -21.43 0.45 -3.96
C ASP A 6 -20.32 1.26 -3.27
N PHE A 7 -20.66 2.46 -2.81
CA PHE A 7 -19.68 3.38 -2.23
C PHE A 7 -19.08 2.86 -0.92
N ASP A 8 -19.82 2.04 -0.16
CA ASP A 8 -19.32 1.46 1.08
C ASP A 8 -18.32 0.34 0.78
N GLU A 9 -18.65 -0.53 -0.18
CA GLU A 9 -17.76 -1.60 -0.63
C GLU A 9 -16.46 -1.04 -1.20
N VAL A 10 -16.53 0.00 -2.04
CA VAL A 10 -15.33 0.62 -2.64
C VAL A 10 -14.46 1.32 -1.60
N ARG A 11 -15.05 2.02 -0.61
CA ARG A 11 -14.29 2.61 0.49
C ARG A 11 -13.59 1.55 1.34
N ALA A 12 -14.31 0.49 1.71
CA ALA A 12 -13.74 -0.63 2.45
C ALA A 12 -12.59 -1.29 1.68
N PHE A 13 -12.74 -1.46 0.36
CA PHE A 13 -11.67 -1.98 -0.49
C PHE A 13 -10.44 -1.06 -0.52
N GLY A 14 -10.62 0.26 -0.65
CA GLY A 14 -9.53 1.23 -0.59
C GLY A 14 -8.79 1.22 0.75
N THR A 15 -9.51 1.11 1.87
CA THR A 15 -8.91 0.95 3.21
C THR A 15 -8.10 -0.35 3.31
N ASN A 16 -8.61 -1.46 2.77
CA ASN A 16 -7.90 -2.74 2.76
C ASN A 16 -6.62 -2.68 1.93
N ILE A 17 -6.61 -1.94 0.82
CA ILE A 17 -5.39 -1.70 0.03
C ILE A 17 -4.37 -0.93 0.88
N SER A 18 -4.75 0.20 1.48
CA SER A 18 -3.82 1.01 2.28
C SER A 18 -3.23 0.24 3.47
N ALA A 19 -3.99 -0.69 4.06
CA ALA A 19 -3.49 -1.58 5.11
C ALA A 19 -2.34 -2.49 4.64
N LYS A 20 -2.20 -2.77 3.34
CA LYS A 20 -1.09 -3.55 2.78
C LYS A 20 0.27 -2.87 2.86
N THR A 21 0.33 -1.59 3.24
CA THR A 21 1.61 -0.95 3.58
C THR A 21 2.30 -1.63 4.76
N GLU A 22 1.54 -2.23 5.69
CA GLU A 22 2.07 -3.00 6.81
C GLU A 22 2.78 -4.28 6.35
N ASP A 23 2.22 -4.98 5.36
CA ASP A 23 2.85 -6.18 4.78
C ASP A 23 4.24 -5.86 4.18
N VAL A 24 4.37 -4.69 3.54
CA VAL A 24 5.66 -4.21 2.98
C VAL A 24 6.66 -3.87 4.09
N THR A 25 6.21 -3.21 5.16
CA THR A 25 7.03 -2.94 6.35
C THR A 25 7.51 -4.23 7.00
N ASN A 26 6.63 -5.22 7.13
CA ASN A 26 6.96 -6.53 7.70
C ASN A 26 8.01 -7.26 6.85
N LEU A 27 7.90 -7.19 5.53
CA LEU A 27 8.88 -7.77 4.62
C LEU A 27 10.25 -7.08 4.72
N GLU A 28 10.28 -5.75 4.75
CA GLU A 28 11.52 -4.98 4.95
C GLU A 28 12.19 -5.35 6.27
N ASN A 29 11.43 -5.39 7.37
CA ASN A 29 11.93 -5.77 8.68
C ASN A 29 12.48 -7.20 8.71
N PHE A 30 11.77 -8.13 8.07
CA PHE A 30 12.23 -9.51 7.93
C PHE A 30 13.59 -9.58 7.21
N LEU A 31 13.71 -8.95 6.04
CA LEU A 31 14.97 -8.97 5.28
C LEU A 31 16.11 -8.31 6.04
N ASN A 32 15.85 -7.17 6.67
CA ASN A 32 16.82 -6.49 7.53
C ASN A 32 17.29 -7.38 8.69
N ASN A 33 16.37 -8.10 9.33
CA ASN A 33 16.72 -9.02 10.42
C ASN A 33 17.56 -10.21 9.92
N VAL A 34 17.19 -10.78 8.76
CA VAL A 34 17.93 -11.88 8.14
C VAL A 34 19.38 -11.47 7.89
N VAL A 35 19.60 -10.35 7.18
CA VAL A 35 20.96 -9.98 6.73
C VAL A 35 21.82 -9.37 7.83
N ASN A 36 21.24 -8.69 8.82
CA ASN A 36 22.01 -8.01 9.87
C ASN A 36 22.21 -8.87 11.12
N ASN A 37 21.30 -9.81 11.43
CA ASN A 37 21.33 -10.55 12.70
C ASN A 37 21.49 -12.06 12.51
N GLN A 38 20.70 -12.67 11.62
CA GLN A 38 20.66 -14.13 11.50
C GLN A 38 21.83 -14.67 10.66
N LEU A 39 22.05 -14.09 9.48
CA LEU A 39 23.05 -14.56 8.53
C LEU A 39 24.48 -14.46 9.11
N PRO A 40 24.90 -13.35 9.76
CA PRO A 40 26.24 -13.26 10.36
C PRO A 40 26.48 -14.27 11.49
N GLY A 41 25.42 -14.75 12.14
CA GLY A 41 25.49 -15.75 13.20
C GLY A 41 25.83 -17.16 12.69
N ILE A 42 25.56 -17.45 11.42
CA ILE A 42 25.75 -18.79 10.82
C ILE A 42 26.75 -18.81 9.67
N TRP A 43 27.03 -17.66 9.04
CA TRP A 43 27.93 -17.54 7.92
C TRP A 43 28.74 -16.24 8.01
N GLN A 44 30.04 -16.39 8.22
CA GLN A 44 31.01 -15.29 8.24
C GLN A 44 31.77 -15.25 6.90
N GLY A 45 31.85 -14.07 6.27
CA GLY A 45 32.58 -13.84 5.02
C GLY A 45 31.86 -12.91 4.02
N GLN A 46 32.57 -12.54 2.93
CA GLN A 46 32.13 -11.55 1.94
C GLN A 46 30.77 -11.85 1.26
N GLY A 47 30.34 -13.11 1.21
CA GLY A 47 29.03 -13.48 0.68
C GLY A 47 27.87 -12.92 1.50
N CYS A 48 28.02 -12.82 2.82
CA CYS A 48 27.02 -12.22 3.72
C CYS A 48 26.95 -10.69 3.53
N GLU A 49 28.10 -10.03 3.36
CA GLU A 49 28.20 -8.59 3.15
C GLU A 49 27.47 -8.15 1.86
N GLY A 50 27.62 -8.92 0.78
CA GLY A 50 26.92 -8.63 -0.48
C GLY A 50 25.39 -8.69 -0.38
N PHE A 51 24.83 -9.55 0.47
CA PHE A 51 23.37 -9.56 0.71
C PHE A 51 22.92 -8.38 1.56
N GLN A 52 23.71 -7.97 2.56
CA GLN A 52 23.43 -6.76 3.36
C GLN A 52 23.37 -5.51 2.48
N GLU A 53 24.34 -5.34 1.58
CA GLU A 53 24.36 -4.20 0.64
C GLU A 53 23.14 -4.19 -0.27
N ARG A 54 22.75 -5.35 -0.82
CA ARG A 54 21.57 -5.46 -1.69
C ARG A 54 20.27 -5.13 -0.95
N VAL A 55 20.11 -5.59 0.29
CA VAL A 55 18.92 -5.24 1.09
C VAL A 55 18.90 -3.76 1.42
N ARG A 56 20.05 -3.15 1.78
CA ARG A 56 20.14 -1.70 1.99
C ARG A 56 19.79 -0.91 0.72
N ALA A 57 20.25 -1.38 -0.45
CA ALA A 57 19.93 -0.75 -1.73
C ALA A 57 18.44 -0.84 -2.09
N LEU A 58 17.68 -1.79 -1.51
CA LEU A 58 16.24 -1.92 -1.71
C LEU A 58 15.41 -1.00 -0.79
N ALA A 59 15.99 -0.36 0.22
CA ALA A 59 15.25 0.51 1.14
C ALA A 59 14.41 1.59 0.42
N PRO A 60 14.90 2.29 -0.62
CA PRO A 60 14.08 3.23 -1.39
C PRO A 60 12.89 2.56 -2.09
N SER A 61 13.06 1.31 -2.57
CA SER A 61 11.99 0.56 -3.22
C SER A 61 10.88 0.16 -2.25
N PHE A 62 11.21 -0.18 -0.99
CA PHE A 62 10.20 -0.43 0.05
C PHE A 62 9.37 0.81 0.35
N ASN A 63 10.01 1.98 0.42
CA ASN A 63 9.29 3.25 0.55
C ASN A 63 8.37 3.50 -0.65
N ALA A 64 8.89 3.38 -1.87
CA ALA A 64 8.11 3.58 -3.09
C ALA A 64 6.90 2.63 -3.19
N MET A 65 7.05 1.37 -2.76
CA MET A 65 5.94 0.41 -2.69
C MET A 65 4.88 0.84 -1.68
N ARG A 66 5.27 1.27 -0.49
CA ARG A 66 4.31 1.77 0.52
C ARG A 66 3.56 3.01 0.04
N GLU A 67 4.28 3.95 -0.57
CA GLU A 67 3.69 5.16 -1.16
C GLU A 67 2.67 4.81 -2.24
N LEU A 68 3.04 3.96 -3.20
CA LEU A 68 2.14 3.53 -4.27
C LEU A 68 0.88 2.83 -3.73
N ILE A 69 1.03 1.94 -2.75
CA ILE A 69 -0.11 1.24 -2.13
C ILE A 69 -1.04 2.25 -1.44
N SER A 70 -0.47 3.18 -0.67
CA SER A 70 -1.23 4.25 0.00
C SER A 70 -1.97 5.12 -1.01
N ASP A 71 -1.29 5.53 -2.08
CA ASP A 71 -1.85 6.37 -3.13
C ASP A 71 -3.02 5.69 -3.86
N ILE A 72 -2.89 4.40 -4.18
CA ILE A 72 -3.98 3.62 -4.78
C ILE A 72 -5.17 3.55 -3.82
N GLY A 73 -4.95 3.18 -2.56
CA GLY A 73 -6.03 3.07 -1.57
C GLY A 73 -6.76 4.39 -1.37
N ASN A 74 -6.02 5.50 -1.23
CA ASN A 74 -6.57 6.84 -1.11
C ASN A 74 -7.32 7.28 -2.37
N GLY A 75 -6.79 6.99 -3.56
CA GLY A 75 -7.42 7.29 -4.84
C GLY A 75 -8.76 6.57 -5.02
N VAL A 76 -8.84 5.31 -4.59
CA VAL A 76 -10.08 4.52 -4.62
C VAL A 76 -11.14 5.12 -3.68
N ILE A 77 -10.77 5.45 -2.44
CA ILE A 77 -11.67 6.08 -1.46
C ILE A 77 -12.20 7.42 -2.00
N LYS A 78 -11.29 8.28 -2.46
CA LYS A 78 -11.64 9.60 -2.99
C LYS A 78 -12.55 9.53 -4.21
N ASN A 79 -12.36 8.54 -5.09
CA ASN A 79 -13.26 8.34 -6.22
C ASN A 79 -14.67 7.97 -5.76
N ALA A 80 -14.82 7.09 -4.75
CA ALA A 80 -16.13 6.75 -4.21
C ALA A 80 -16.85 7.98 -3.62
N GLU A 81 -16.12 8.83 -2.89
CA GLU A 81 -16.66 10.08 -2.32
C GLU A 81 -17.16 11.03 -3.41
N VAL A 82 -16.36 11.27 -4.46
CA VAL A 82 -16.73 12.17 -5.57
C VAL A 82 -17.99 11.68 -6.29
N TYR A 83 -18.11 10.37 -6.54
CA TYR A 83 -19.30 9.83 -7.20
C TYR A 83 -20.53 9.84 -6.29
N GLN A 84 -20.37 9.62 -4.99
CA GLN A 84 -21.46 9.72 -4.02
C GLN A 84 -22.00 11.16 -3.91
N GLU A 85 -21.11 12.15 -3.89
CA GLU A 85 -21.48 13.57 -3.90
C GLU A 85 -22.24 13.94 -5.18
N PHE A 86 -21.77 13.47 -6.34
CA PHE A 86 -22.43 13.70 -7.62
C PHE A 86 -23.84 13.09 -7.66
N ASP A 87 -24.01 11.84 -7.21
CA ASP A 87 -25.30 11.17 -7.18
C ASP A 87 -26.31 11.89 -6.27
N SER A 88 -25.84 12.33 -5.10
CA SER A 88 -26.63 13.12 -4.15
C SER A 88 -27.08 14.46 -4.74
N ALA A 89 -26.20 15.16 -5.47
CA ALA A 89 -26.50 16.45 -6.10
C ALA A 89 -27.52 16.31 -7.25
N VAL A 90 -27.43 15.25 -8.06
CA VAL A 90 -28.38 14.96 -9.15
C VAL A 90 -29.74 14.55 -8.59
N GLY A 91 -29.78 13.70 -7.54
CA GLY A 91 -31.02 13.32 -6.87
C GLY A 91 -31.76 14.51 -6.24
N THR A 92 -31.03 15.52 -5.79
CA THR A 92 -31.61 16.75 -5.23
C THR A 92 -32.17 17.68 -6.31
N LYS A 93 -31.51 17.77 -7.48
CA LYS A 93 -31.99 18.58 -8.62
C LYS A 93 -33.23 18.00 -9.30
N ASN A 94 -33.43 16.68 -9.29
CA ASN A 94 -34.61 16.05 -9.89
C ASN A 94 -35.87 16.11 -9.00
N ARG A 95 -35.77 16.67 -7.78
CA ARG A 95 -36.90 16.83 -6.84
C ARG A 95 -37.48 18.26 -6.81
N GLN A 96 -36.92 19.19 -7.58
CA GLN A 96 -37.42 20.57 -7.73
C GLN A 96 -38.20 20.75 -9.01
#